data_AF-A0AA88HGA2-F1
#
_entry.id   AF-A0AA88HGA2-F1
#
_cell.length_a   1.000
_cell.length_b   1.000
_cell.length_c   1.000
_cell.angle_alpha   90.00
_cell.angle_beta   90.00
_cell.angle_gamma   90.00
#
_symmetry.space_group_name_H-M   'P 1'
#
loop_
_entity.id
_entity.type
_entity.pdbx_description
1 polymer ?
#
loop_
_entity_poly.entity_id
_entity_poly.type
_entity_poly.pdbx_seq_one_letter_code
_entity_poly.pdbx_strand_id
1 'polypeptide(L)'
;MLCRPSCPPKSELLFPYNQAVPSFSSAFPQIFKGKTDVPCLIPCRIDQDLYFRMARHVAPQMEFLKPSLMHSKLLRALQAANSKMSASDPNSSIFLKDTGKQIKEKINKYAYSGGRDTVKEHQEKGGDCSVDIAFQYLTYFEENDEQLEKIRPNYSSGEIFSGQIKKILIEKLTRVVLDHQTRKKSITEDIVRGFMTPRQLVIDF
;
A
#
# COMPACT_ATOMS: atom_id res chain seq x y z
N MET A 1 -23.13 6.33 -37.80
CA MET A 1 -23.47 6.92 -36.49
C MET A 1 -22.33 6.64 -35.54
N LEU A 2 -21.34 7.55 -35.46
CA LEU A 2 -20.24 7.42 -34.49
C LEU A 2 -20.79 7.85 -33.12
N CYS A 3 -20.91 6.91 -32.19
CA CYS A 3 -21.18 7.25 -30.78
C CYS A 3 -20.07 8.17 -30.31
N ARG A 4 -20.36 9.47 -30.16
CA ARG A 4 -19.47 10.37 -29.44
C ARG A 4 -19.39 9.85 -28.01
N PRO A 5 -18.20 9.61 -27.44
CA PRO A 5 -18.11 9.29 -26.02
C PRO A 5 -18.81 10.40 -25.24
N SER A 6 -19.77 10.00 -24.40
CA SER A 6 -20.47 10.91 -23.50
C SER A 6 -19.44 11.73 -22.74
N CYS A 7 -19.54 13.06 -22.82
CA CYS A 7 -18.65 13.94 -22.07
C CYS A 7 -18.72 13.53 -20.58
N PRO A 8 -17.58 13.24 -19.92
CA PRO A 8 -17.60 12.83 -18.52
C PRO A 8 -18.28 13.91 -17.68
N PRO A 9 -19.02 13.54 -16.62
CA PRO A 9 -19.68 14.50 -15.75
C PRO A 9 -18.66 15.53 -15.24
N LYS A 10 -19.06 16.80 -15.14
CA LYS A 10 -18.16 17.93 -14.80
C LYS A 10 -17.32 17.68 -13.53
N SER A 11 -17.81 16.87 -12.60
CA SER A 11 -17.10 16.45 -11.38
C SER A 11 -15.85 15.61 -11.65
N GLU A 12 -15.86 14.75 -12.68
CA GLU A 12 -14.71 13.90 -13.05
C GLU A 12 -13.58 14.71 -13.68
N LEU A 13 -13.92 15.77 -14.42
CA LEU A 13 -12.93 16.68 -15.03
C LEU A 13 -12.19 17.51 -13.97
N LEU A 14 -12.83 17.82 -12.84
CA LEU A 14 -12.26 18.63 -11.77
C LEU A 14 -11.45 17.81 -10.76
N PHE A 15 -11.67 16.48 -10.70
CA PHE A 15 -11.04 15.61 -9.72
C PHE A 15 -9.49 15.67 -9.70
N PRO A 16 -8.79 15.67 -10.85
CA PRO A 16 -7.33 15.78 -10.85
C PRO A 16 -6.82 17.05 -10.16
N TYR A 17 -7.54 18.17 -10.29
CA TYR A 17 -7.16 19.43 -9.65
C TYR A 17 -7.36 19.35 -8.13
N ASN A 18 -8.47 18.79 -7.68
CA ASN A 18 -8.73 18.58 -6.25
C ASN A 18 -7.66 17.72 -5.58
N GLN A 19 -7.08 16.76 -6.32
CA GLN A 19 -5.98 15.94 -5.83
C GLN A 19 -4.62 16.66 -5.87
N ALA A 20 -4.43 17.60 -6.79
CA ALA A 20 -3.19 18.37 -6.92
C ALA A 20 -3.07 19.52 -5.89
N VAL A 21 -4.17 20.22 -5.59
CA VAL A 21 -4.20 21.40 -4.70
C VAL A 21 -3.53 21.17 -3.34
N PRO A 22 -3.74 20.04 -2.64
CA PRO A 22 -3.05 19.74 -1.37
C PRO A 22 -1.52 19.70 -1.44
N SER A 23 -0.94 19.67 -2.64
CA SER A 23 0.51 19.70 -2.84
C SER A 23 1.13 21.08 -2.56
N PHE A 24 0.31 22.12 -2.40
CA PHE A 24 0.74 23.50 -2.19
C PHE A 24 0.35 23.97 -0.80
N SER A 25 1.31 24.55 -0.05
CA SER A 25 1.11 24.98 1.34
C SER A 25 0.05 26.07 1.49
N SER A 26 -0.16 26.89 0.46
CA SER A 26 -1.22 27.91 0.41
C SER A 26 -2.64 27.33 0.54
N ALA A 27 -2.84 26.05 0.20
CA ALA A 27 -4.13 25.38 0.37
C ALA A 27 -4.51 25.18 1.84
N PHE A 28 -3.55 25.28 2.77
CA PHE A 28 -3.76 25.09 4.20
C PHE A 28 -3.28 26.31 5.01
N PRO A 29 -3.98 27.46 4.90
CA PRO A 29 -3.57 28.69 5.57
C PRO A 29 -3.57 28.57 7.10
N GLN A 30 -4.42 27.71 7.68
CA GLN A 30 -4.45 27.46 9.13
C GLN A 30 -3.20 26.73 9.64
N ILE A 31 -2.45 26.07 8.74
CA ILE A 31 -1.23 25.32 9.09
C ILE A 31 -0.01 26.16 8.75
N PHE A 32 0.07 26.66 7.51
CA PHE A 32 1.26 27.31 6.97
C PHE A 32 1.20 28.85 6.99
N LYS A 33 0.14 29.45 7.55
CA LYS A 33 0.00 30.91 7.72
C LYS A 33 0.18 31.70 6.42
N GLY A 34 -0.28 31.14 5.31
CA GLY A 34 -0.18 31.75 3.98
C GLY A 34 1.19 31.62 3.29
N LYS A 35 2.16 30.93 3.89
CA LYS A 35 3.45 30.64 3.25
C LYS A 35 3.28 29.80 1.99
N THR A 36 4.03 30.14 0.94
CA THR A 36 4.04 29.47 -0.37
C THR A 36 5.35 28.75 -0.67
N ASP A 37 6.34 28.91 0.21
CA ASP A 37 7.72 28.43 0.09
C ASP A 37 7.98 27.14 0.87
N VAL A 38 6.93 26.50 1.41
CA VAL A 38 7.07 25.23 2.14
C VAL A 38 7.01 24.07 1.14
N PRO A 39 8.08 23.26 1.02
CA PRO A 39 8.09 22.13 0.09
C PRO A 39 7.14 21.02 0.56
N CYS A 40 6.51 20.34 -0.40
CA CYS A 40 5.66 19.17 -0.15
C CYS A 40 6.37 17.89 -0.58
N LEU A 41 6.37 16.87 0.30
CA LEU A 41 6.77 15.50 -0.02
C LEU A 41 5.54 14.60 -0.03
N ILE A 42 5.34 13.89 -1.14
CA ILE A 42 4.18 13.05 -1.38
C ILE A 42 4.63 11.58 -1.47
N PRO A 43 4.50 10.79 -0.40
CA PRO A 43 4.67 9.35 -0.46
C PRO A 43 3.42 8.71 -1.09
N CYS A 44 3.56 8.13 -2.27
CA CYS A 44 2.44 7.51 -2.98
C CYS A 44 2.84 6.24 -3.73
N ARG A 45 1.84 5.57 -4.31
CA ARG A 45 2.07 4.49 -5.27
C ARG A 45 2.26 5.09 -6.67
N ILE A 46 2.90 4.33 -7.56
CA ILE A 46 3.21 4.77 -8.93
C ILE A 46 1.97 5.09 -9.77
N ASP A 47 0.82 4.49 -9.46
CA ASP A 47 -0.45 4.75 -10.17
C ASP A 47 -1.03 6.14 -9.89
N GLN A 48 -0.56 6.83 -8.86
CA GLN A 48 -0.95 8.21 -8.54
C GLN A 48 -0.04 9.26 -9.20
N ASP A 49 1.09 8.85 -9.80
CA ASP A 49 2.09 9.77 -10.39
C ASP A 49 1.46 10.70 -11.44
N LEU A 50 0.48 10.22 -12.21
CA LEU A 50 -0.19 11.01 -13.25
C LEU A 50 -0.79 12.32 -12.68
N TYR A 51 -1.38 12.28 -11.49
CA TYR A 51 -1.97 13.46 -10.85
C TYR A 51 -0.89 14.47 -10.45
N PHE A 52 0.22 13.98 -9.88
CA PHE A 52 1.28 14.84 -9.38
C PHE A 52 2.24 15.32 -10.47
N ARG A 53 2.33 14.59 -11.59
CA ARG A 53 3.03 15.04 -12.78
C ARG A 53 2.39 16.31 -13.35
N MET A 54 1.07 16.37 -13.37
CA MET A 54 0.32 17.58 -13.70
C MET A 54 0.57 18.70 -12.69
N ALA A 55 0.50 18.41 -11.38
CA ALA A 55 0.77 19.39 -10.32
C ALA A 55 2.17 20.02 -10.47
N ARG A 56 3.19 19.21 -10.75
CA ARG A 56 4.58 19.65 -10.97
C ARG A 56 4.76 20.47 -12.25
N HIS A 57 3.93 20.24 -13.26
CA HIS A 57 3.97 21.02 -14.51
C HIS A 57 3.42 22.43 -14.31
N VAL A 58 2.30 22.55 -13.57
CA VAL A 58 1.63 23.83 -13.32
C VAL A 58 2.31 24.65 -12.22
N ALA A 59 2.97 24.02 -11.24
CA ALA A 59 3.55 24.71 -10.09
C ALA A 59 4.41 25.95 -10.45
N PRO A 60 5.36 25.91 -11.41
CA PRO A 60 6.18 27.08 -11.74
C PRO A 60 5.38 28.22 -12.38
N GLN A 61 4.29 27.91 -13.09
CA GLN A 61 3.43 28.93 -13.73
C GLN A 61 2.65 29.75 -12.69
N MET A 62 2.46 29.20 -11.49
CA MET A 62 1.79 29.83 -10.37
C MET A 62 2.75 30.24 -9.25
N GLU A 63 4.05 30.28 -9.54
CA GLU A 63 5.10 30.65 -8.58
C GLU A 63 5.14 29.76 -7.32
N PHE A 64 4.73 28.49 -7.45
CA PHE A 64 4.80 27.50 -6.37
C PHE A 64 5.96 26.52 -6.56
N LEU A 65 6.40 25.94 -5.43
CA LEU A 65 7.38 24.87 -5.44
C LEU A 65 6.78 23.58 -6.02
N LYS A 66 7.60 22.87 -6.82
CA LYS A 66 7.21 21.56 -7.33
C LYS A 66 7.17 20.55 -6.18
N PRO A 67 6.08 19.78 -5.99
CA PRO A 67 6.07 18.73 -4.97
C PRO A 67 7.07 17.62 -5.32
N SER A 68 7.71 17.07 -4.28
CA SER A 68 8.60 15.92 -4.36
C SER A 68 7.80 14.63 -4.19
N LEU A 69 8.20 13.57 -4.88
CA LEU A 69 7.48 12.30 -4.91
C LEU A 69 8.37 11.16 -4.41
N MET A 70 7.82 10.28 -3.59
CA MET A 70 8.44 9.01 -3.20
C MET A 70 7.51 7.86 -3.58
N HIS A 71 7.93 7.03 -4.52
CA HIS A 71 7.12 5.95 -5.06
C HIS A 71 7.35 4.63 -4.34
N SER A 72 6.26 4.04 -3.83
CA SER A 72 6.25 2.68 -3.28
C SER A 72 5.94 1.64 -4.37
N LYS A 73 6.52 0.44 -4.20
CA LYS A 73 6.14 -0.74 -4.99
C LYS A 73 4.72 -1.19 -4.63
N LEU A 74 4.05 -1.82 -5.59
CA LEU A 74 2.70 -2.34 -5.37
C LEU A 74 2.73 -3.63 -4.57
N LEU A 75 1.97 -3.67 -3.48
CA LEU A 75 1.56 -4.93 -2.87
C LEU A 75 0.68 -5.71 -3.86
N ARG A 76 1.11 -6.93 -4.17
CA ARG A 76 0.48 -7.83 -5.14
C ARG A 76 -0.80 -8.43 -4.55
N ALA A 77 -1.73 -8.89 -5.39
CA ALA A 77 -2.90 -9.63 -4.90
C ALA A 77 -2.52 -11.06 -4.47
N LEU A 78 -3.37 -11.67 -3.64
CA LEU A 78 -3.12 -13.03 -3.14
C LEU A 78 -3.02 -14.06 -4.27
N GLN A 79 -3.92 -13.97 -5.26
CA GLN A 79 -4.10 -15.01 -6.27
C GLN A 79 -3.12 -14.92 -7.45
N ALA A 80 -2.52 -13.76 -7.74
CA ALA A 80 -1.62 -13.62 -8.87
C ALA A 80 -0.54 -12.54 -8.69
N ALA A 81 0.66 -12.87 -9.15
CA ALA A 81 1.84 -11.99 -9.12
C ALA A 81 1.71 -10.74 -10.01
N ASN A 82 0.70 -10.63 -10.88
CA ASN A 82 0.52 -9.47 -11.76
C ASN A 82 -0.81 -8.74 -11.56
N SER A 83 -1.65 -9.14 -10.60
CA SER A 83 -2.92 -8.47 -10.34
C SER A 83 -2.85 -7.56 -9.12
N LYS A 84 -3.54 -6.42 -9.22
CA LYS A 84 -3.68 -5.44 -8.13
C LYS A 84 -4.75 -5.94 -7.15
N MET A 85 -4.51 -5.78 -5.85
CA MET A 85 -5.55 -6.02 -4.84
C MET A 85 -6.77 -5.14 -5.12
N SER A 86 -7.96 -5.74 -5.08
CA SER A 86 -9.22 -5.04 -5.23
C SER A 86 -10.15 -5.36 -4.07
N ALA A 87 -10.76 -4.33 -3.48
CA ALA A 87 -11.79 -4.53 -2.47
C ALA A 87 -13.05 -5.22 -3.05
N SER A 88 -13.21 -5.21 -4.37
CA SER A 88 -14.32 -5.87 -5.07
C SER A 88 -14.21 -7.40 -5.09
N ASP A 89 -13.01 -7.97 -4.94
CA ASP A 89 -12.82 -9.40 -4.71
C ASP A 89 -12.35 -9.63 -3.28
N PRO A 90 -13.24 -10.10 -2.38
CA PRO A 90 -12.92 -10.35 -0.99
C PRO A 90 -11.78 -11.36 -0.76
N ASN A 91 -11.50 -12.22 -1.74
CA ASN A 91 -10.47 -13.26 -1.66
C ASN A 91 -9.14 -12.83 -2.29
N SER A 92 -9.10 -11.68 -2.98
CA SER A 92 -7.88 -11.13 -3.56
C SER A 92 -6.97 -10.44 -2.54
N SER A 93 -7.51 -10.08 -1.36
CA SER A 93 -6.83 -9.24 -0.37
C SER A 93 -7.13 -9.66 1.07
N ILE A 94 -6.20 -9.30 1.96
CA ILE A 94 -6.37 -9.36 3.41
C ILE A 94 -6.88 -8.00 3.88
N PHE A 95 -8.06 -7.98 4.47
CA PHE A 95 -8.64 -6.75 5.00
C PHE A 95 -8.20 -6.51 6.45
N LEU A 96 -8.10 -5.24 6.85
CA LEU A 96 -7.81 -4.84 8.23
C LEU A 96 -8.94 -5.21 9.23
N LYS A 97 -10.08 -5.68 8.73
CA LYS A 97 -11.20 -6.21 9.53
C LYS A 97 -11.22 -7.74 9.62
N ASP A 98 -10.32 -8.42 8.90
CA ASP A 98 -10.28 -9.88 8.92
C ASP A 98 -9.82 -10.37 10.31
N THR A 99 -10.37 -11.49 10.74
CA THR A 99 -9.96 -12.22 11.96
C THR A 99 -8.72 -13.06 11.67
N GLY A 100 -7.97 -13.45 12.71
CA GLY A 100 -6.81 -14.34 12.55
C GLY A 100 -7.13 -15.66 11.82
N LYS A 101 -8.34 -16.20 12.01
CA LYS A 101 -8.81 -17.39 11.26
C LYS A 101 -8.99 -17.09 9.77
N GLN A 102 -9.64 -15.98 9.43
CA GLN A 102 -9.82 -15.56 8.04
C GLN A 102 -8.49 -15.25 7.35
N ILE A 103 -7.55 -14.59 8.04
CA ILE A 103 -6.20 -14.33 7.53
C ILE A 103 -5.50 -15.66 7.20
N LYS A 104 -5.52 -16.61 8.14
CA LYS A 104 -4.96 -17.96 7.96
C LYS A 104 -5.58 -18.68 6.76
N GLU A 105 -6.90 -18.69 6.65
CA GLU A 105 -7.61 -19.37 5.56
C GLU A 105 -7.29 -18.72 4.20
N LYS A 106 -7.30 -17.40 4.12
CA LYS A 106 -7.02 -16.68 2.87
C LYS A 106 -5.60 -16.91 2.39
N ILE A 107 -4.60 -16.84 3.28
CA ILE A 107 -3.20 -17.08 2.93
C ILE A 107 -2.99 -18.54 2.49
N ASN A 108 -3.56 -19.50 3.23
CA ASN A 108 -3.39 -20.90 2.87
C ASN A 108 -4.04 -21.25 1.54
N LYS A 109 -5.28 -20.79 1.30
CA LYS A 109 -6.06 -21.15 0.11
C LYS A 109 -5.75 -20.30 -1.13
N TYR A 110 -5.53 -19.01 -0.97
CA TYR A 110 -5.49 -18.07 -2.11
C TYR A 110 -4.11 -17.48 -2.38
N ALA A 111 -3.18 -17.47 -1.41
CA ALA A 111 -1.84 -16.95 -1.68
C ALA A 111 -1.08 -17.89 -2.64
N TYR A 112 -0.76 -17.38 -3.82
CA TYR A 112 0.01 -18.09 -4.82
C TYR A 112 1.39 -18.47 -4.27
N SER A 113 1.73 -19.74 -4.44
CA SER A 113 2.98 -20.33 -3.98
C SER A 113 3.97 -20.40 -5.14
N GLY A 114 5.20 -19.96 -4.91
CA GLY A 114 6.33 -20.17 -5.83
C GLY A 114 7.05 -21.51 -5.63
N GLY A 115 6.55 -22.35 -4.71
CA GLY A 115 7.07 -23.70 -4.48
C GLY A 115 6.64 -24.71 -5.55
N ARG A 116 6.95 -25.99 -5.32
CA ARG A 116 6.60 -27.09 -6.22
C ARG A 116 5.41 -27.88 -5.70
N ASP A 117 4.74 -28.62 -6.58
CA ASP A 117 3.55 -29.39 -6.23
C ASP A 117 3.85 -30.55 -5.28
N THR A 118 5.06 -31.12 -5.36
CA THR A 118 5.48 -32.23 -4.50
C THR A 118 6.65 -31.84 -3.61
N VAL A 119 6.69 -32.44 -2.41
CA VAL A 119 7.76 -32.25 -1.42
C VAL A 119 9.14 -32.60 -2.00
N LYS A 120 9.23 -33.72 -2.73
CA LYS A 120 10.49 -34.17 -3.35
C LYS A 120 11.00 -33.17 -4.37
N GLU A 121 10.14 -32.71 -5.27
CA GLU A 121 10.54 -31.73 -6.28
C GLU A 121 10.92 -30.39 -5.65
N HIS A 122 10.24 -29.99 -4.57
CA HIS A 122 10.60 -28.77 -3.85
C HIS A 122 11.95 -28.87 -3.16
N GLN A 123 12.29 -30.02 -2.58
CA GLN A 123 13.62 -30.25 -1.99
C GLN A 123 14.74 -30.28 -3.04
N GLU A 124 14.46 -30.78 -4.24
CA GLU A 124 15.45 -30.87 -5.32
C GLU A 124 15.64 -29.54 -6.08
N LYS A 125 14.55 -28.80 -6.32
CA LYS A 125 14.54 -27.62 -7.20
C LYS A 125 14.24 -26.29 -6.49
N GLY A 126 13.91 -26.33 -5.20
CA GLY A 126 13.54 -25.17 -4.41
C GLY A 126 12.25 -24.44 -4.84
N GLY A 127 12.00 -23.31 -4.20
CA GLY A 127 10.93 -22.37 -4.51
C GLY A 127 11.43 -21.04 -5.11
N ASP A 128 10.59 -20.43 -5.93
CA ASP A 128 10.86 -19.13 -6.54
C ASP A 128 10.26 -17.98 -5.71
N CYS A 129 11.12 -17.27 -4.98
CA CYS A 129 10.78 -16.08 -4.19
C CYS A 129 10.20 -14.92 -5.02
N SER A 130 10.48 -14.84 -6.33
CA SER A 130 10.06 -13.72 -7.19
C SER A 130 8.57 -13.75 -7.53
N VAL A 131 7.97 -14.95 -7.48
CA VAL A 131 6.55 -15.20 -7.74
C VAL A 131 5.78 -15.56 -6.47
N ASP A 132 6.44 -16.08 -5.43
CA ASP A 132 5.80 -16.45 -4.17
C ASP A 132 5.22 -15.23 -3.42
N ILE A 133 3.89 -15.23 -3.25
CA ILE A 133 3.19 -14.12 -2.63
C ILE A 133 3.46 -14.05 -1.13
N ALA A 134 3.64 -15.19 -0.47
CA ALA A 134 3.89 -15.20 0.96
C ALA A 134 5.26 -14.57 1.27
N PHE A 135 6.29 -14.93 0.50
CA PHE A 135 7.60 -14.30 0.58
C PHE A 135 7.55 -12.80 0.23
N GLN A 136 6.87 -12.43 -0.85
CA GLN A 136 6.74 -11.01 -1.22
C GLN A 136 6.06 -10.17 -0.15
N TYR A 137 5.07 -10.71 0.58
CA TYR A 137 4.46 -9.97 1.68
C TYR A 137 5.42 -9.83 2.86
N LEU A 138 6.22 -10.87 3.15
CA LEU A 138 7.24 -10.78 4.19
C LEU A 138 8.24 -9.64 3.92
N THR A 139 8.57 -9.33 2.66
CA THR A 139 9.45 -8.18 2.36
C THR A 139 8.87 -6.80 2.76
N TYR A 140 7.57 -6.73 3.08
CA TYR A 140 6.94 -5.48 3.57
C TYR A 140 6.64 -5.51 5.07
N PHE A 141 6.44 -6.69 5.66
CA PHE A 141 5.94 -6.85 7.03
C PHE A 141 6.95 -7.49 7.98
N GLU A 142 8.04 -8.06 7.47
CA GLU A 142 9.17 -8.45 8.29
C GLU A 142 10.09 -7.24 8.51
N GLU A 143 10.27 -6.87 9.77
CA GLU A 143 11.10 -5.73 10.18
C GLU A 143 12.55 -6.16 10.46
N ASN A 144 12.81 -7.47 10.57
CA ASN A 144 14.15 -8.02 10.77
C ASN A 144 14.75 -8.50 9.44
N ASP A 145 15.65 -7.70 8.88
CA ASP A 145 16.35 -7.98 7.62
C ASP A 145 17.11 -9.32 7.66
N GLU A 146 17.72 -9.70 8.80
CA GLU A 146 18.43 -10.97 8.90
C GLU A 146 17.49 -12.18 8.81
N GLN A 147 16.27 -12.07 9.33
CA GLN A 147 15.28 -13.13 9.21
C GLN A 147 14.83 -13.28 7.76
N LEU A 148 14.59 -12.16 7.07
CA LEU A 148 14.18 -12.17 5.67
C LEU A 148 15.28 -12.73 4.75
N GLU A 149 16.54 -12.34 4.99
CA GLU A 149 17.70 -12.83 4.24
C GLU A 149 18.02 -14.30 4.52
N LYS A 150 17.59 -14.88 5.65
CA LYS A 150 17.66 -16.33 5.87
C LYS A 150 16.57 -17.09 5.12
N ILE A 151 15.36 -16.52 5.03
CA ILE A 151 14.22 -17.20 4.38
C ILE A 151 14.46 -17.36 2.88
N ARG A 152 15.02 -16.34 2.21
CA ARG A 152 15.25 -16.35 0.76
C ARG A 152 16.10 -17.54 0.28
N PRO A 153 17.36 -17.73 0.72
CA PRO A 153 18.20 -18.84 0.28
C PRO A 153 17.64 -20.20 0.72
N ASN A 154 17.05 -20.29 1.90
CA ASN A 154 16.51 -21.55 2.41
C ASN A 154 15.24 -21.97 1.65
N TYR A 155 14.43 -21.03 1.17
CA TYR A 155 13.31 -21.35 0.27
C TYR A 155 13.79 -21.74 -1.13
N SER A 156 14.76 -21.00 -1.67
CA SER A 156 15.30 -21.28 -3.01
C SER A 156 16.13 -22.55 -3.07
N SER A 157 16.65 -23.05 -1.96
CA SER A 157 17.32 -24.35 -1.87
C SER A 157 16.38 -25.52 -1.56
N GLY A 158 15.12 -25.25 -1.18
CA GLY A 158 14.14 -26.28 -0.83
C GLY A 158 14.19 -26.78 0.62
N GLU A 159 14.98 -26.13 1.48
CA GLU A 159 15.05 -26.41 2.92
C GLU A 159 13.76 -25.95 3.64
N ILE A 160 13.27 -24.77 3.28
CA ILE A 160 12.00 -24.23 3.79
C ILE A 160 10.88 -24.58 2.81
N PHE A 161 9.76 -25.08 3.32
CA PHE A 161 8.57 -25.37 2.51
C PHE A 161 7.61 -24.18 2.43
N SER A 162 6.80 -24.11 1.38
CA SER A 162 5.77 -23.06 1.19
C SER A 162 4.83 -22.93 2.40
N GLY A 163 4.49 -24.04 3.05
CA GLY A 163 3.66 -24.04 4.26
C GLY A 163 4.31 -23.34 5.46
N GLN A 164 5.64 -23.43 5.59
CA GLN A 164 6.39 -22.75 6.65
C GLN A 164 6.45 -21.24 6.40
N ILE A 165 6.70 -20.79 5.17
CA ILE A 165 6.66 -19.35 4.82
C ILE A 165 5.27 -18.78 5.06
N LYS A 166 4.22 -19.48 4.63
CA LYS A 166 2.84 -19.06 4.89
C LYS A 166 2.57 -18.95 6.39
N LYS A 167 3.07 -19.88 7.21
CA LYS A 167 2.93 -19.81 8.67
C LYS A 167 3.58 -18.56 9.26
N ILE A 168 4.82 -18.25 8.88
CA ILE A 168 5.53 -17.03 9.32
C ILE A 168 4.71 -15.78 8.93
N LEU A 169 4.24 -15.73 7.69
CA LEU A 169 3.43 -14.61 7.22
C LEU A 169 2.10 -14.47 7.98
N ILE A 170 1.41 -15.59 8.24
CA ILE A 170 0.14 -15.59 8.99
C ILE A 170 0.36 -14.98 10.38
N GLU A 171 1.43 -15.37 11.07
CA GLU A 171 1.75 -14.85 12.41
C GLU A 171 2.00 -13.34 12.36
N LYS A 172 2.82 -12.86 11.41
CA LYS A 172 3.14 -11.44 11.24
C LYS A 172 1.91 -10.60 10.88
N LEU A 173 1.15 -11.01 9.86
CA LEU A 173 -0.06 -10.30 9.45
C LEU A 173 -1.15 -10.30 10.50
N THR A 174 -1.34 -11.41 11.22
CA THR A 174 -2.34 -11.48 12.29
C THR A 174 -2.00 -10.47 13.38
N ARG A 175 -0.72 -10.36 13.78
CA ARG A 175 -0.27 -9.34 14.73
C ARG A 175 -0.55 -7.92 14.23
N VAL A 176 -0.12 -7.59 13.01
CA VAL A 176 -0.33 -6.25 12.41
C VAL A 176 -1.82 -5.87 12.38
N VAL A 177 -2.69 -6.79 11.97
CA VAL A 177 -4.13 -6.54 11.86
C VAL A 177 -4.77 -6.39 13.24
N LEU A 178 -4.44 -7.24 14.21
CA LEU A 178 -4.98 -7.14 15.57
C LEU A 178 -4.51 -5.88 16.30
N ASP A 179 -3.24 -5.51 16.13
CA ASP A 179 -2.69 -4.28 16.68
C ASP A 179 -3.39 -3.05 16.08
N HIS A 180 -3.62 -3.05 14.76
CA HIS A 180 -4.42 -2.01 14.10
C HIS A 180 -5.86 -1.97 14.63
N GLN A 181 -6.53 -3.12 14.76
CA GLN A 181 -7.90 -3.18 15.28
C GLN A 181 -8.00 -2.66 16.72
N THR A 182 -7.01 -2.96 17.55
CA THR A 182 -6.93 -2.46 18.92
C THR A 182 -6.79 -0.94 18.95
N ARG A 183 -5.87 -0.38 18.17
CA ARG A 183 -5.71 1.09 18.04
C ARG A 183 -6.95 1.76 17.45
N LYS A 184 -7.62 1.10 16.50
CA LYS A 184 -8.85 1.63 15.90
C LYS A 184 -9.98 1.73 16.92
N LYS A 185 -10.10 0.77 17.84
CA LYS A 185 -11.14 0.77 18.89
C LYS A 185 -11.00 1.93 19.88
N SER A 186 -9.79 2.46 20.08
CA SER A 186 -9.58 3.62 20.95
C SER A 186 -9.89 4.97 20.26
N ILE A 187 -10.24 4.98 18.98
CA ILE A 187 -10.58 6.21 18.26
C ILE A 187 -12.03 6.59 18.58
N THR A 188 -12.22 7.77 19.16
CA THR A 188 -13.52 8.36 19.46
C THR A 188 -13.93 9.38 18.39
N GLU A 189 -15.22 9.72 18.33
CA GLU A 189 -15.73 10.78 17.46
C GLU A 189 -15.07 12.13 17.74
N ASP A 190 -14.71 12.42 19.00
CA ASP A 190 -14.00 13.66 19.34
C ASP A 190 -12.56 13.66 18.84
N ILE A 191 -11.88 12.50 18.83
CA ILE A 191 -10.56 12.36 18.20
C ILE A 191 -10.69 12.61 16.70
N VAL A 192 -11.65 11.97 16.03
CA VAL A 192 -11.90 12.14 14.58
C VAL A 192 -12.22 13.60 14.27
N ARG A 193 -13.15 14.21 15.00
CA ARG A 193 -13.50 15.62 14.87
C ARG A 193 -12.26 16.50 15.07
N GLY A 194 -11.44 16.19 16.06
CA GLY A 194 -10.16 16.85 16.27
C GLY A 194 -9.32 16.81 14.99
N PHE A 195 -8.99 15.63 14.47
CA PHE A 195 -8.18 15.49 13.25
C PHE A 195 -8.78 16.17 12.01
N MET A 196 -10.11 16.22 11.90
CA MET A 196 -10.80 16.84 10.76
C MET A 196 -11.05 18.34 10.91
N THR A 197 -10.85 18.93 12.09
CA THR A 197 -11.05 20.36 12.32
C THR A 197 -9.80 21.13 11.89
N PRO A 198 -9.91 22.11 10.96
CA PRO A 198 -8.79 22.97 10.60
C PRO A 198 -8.25 23.70 11.83
N ARG A 199 -6.95 23.52 12.11
CA ARG A 199 -6.27 24.09 13.26
C ARG A 199 -4.79 24.32 12.96
N GLN A 200 -4.15 25.14 13.78
CA GLN A 200 -2.70 25.23 13.80
C GLN A 200 -2.10 23.91 14.30
N LEU A 201 -1.09 23.41 13.60
CA LEU A 201 -0.31 22.25 14.03
C LEU A 201 0.97 22.72 14.73
N VAL A 202 1.44 21.90 15.67
CA VAL A 202 2.75 22.06 16.29
C VAL A 202 3.78 21.48 15.31
N ILE A 203 4.38 22.36 14.52
CA ILE A 203 5.41 22.02 13.53
C ILE A 203 6.59 22.93 13.85
N ASP A 204 7.75 22.32 14.09
CA ASP A 204 9.00 23.05 14.19
C ASP A 204 9.48 23.38 12.77
N PHE A 205 9.71 24.65 12.49
CA PHE A 205 10.28 25.14 11.23
C PHE A 205 11.69 25.65 11.48
#